data_AF-A0A2W5KSS6-F1
#
_entry.id   AF-A0A2W5KSS6-F1
#
_cell.length_a   1.000
_cell.length_b   1.000
_cell.length_c   1.000
_cell.angle_alpha   90.00
_cell.angle_beta   90.00
_cell.angle_gamma   90.00
#
_symmetry.space_group_name_H-M   'P 1'
#
loop_
_entity.id
_entity.type
_entity.pdbx_description
1 polymer ?
#
loop_
_entity_poly.entity_id
_entity_poly.type
_entity_poly.pdbx_seq_one_letter_code
_entity_poly.pdbx_strand_id
1 'polypeptide(L)'
;MVGGAQPMMKPDQLDNWAARALPGEDVVYSTGARPGEAIGAAVRQLHAAGLVTMTSKRLDGRLRHIVQRLPAPRASQQLRKPVPRGRFTVASDDAKRTMRAVLQVLRRAAKRGEPCPTNAEIARIVGLKDAAAASYRVRRLVKGGAIVVEEPSPLERRVVTIAATGAQTRRAKL
;
A
#
# COMPACT_ATOMS: atom_id res chain seq x y z
N MET A 1 29.05 6.92 19.65
CA MET A 1 29.61 7.81 18.60
C MET A 1 28.83 7.60 17.32
N VAL A 2 28.00 8.58 16.92
CA VAL A 2 27.23 8.50 15.67
C VAL A 2 28.21 8.80 14.53
N GLY A 3 28.52 7.78 13.73
CA GLY A 3 29.39 7.92 12.56
C GLY A 3 28.74 8.81 11.52
N GLY A 4 29.03 10.11 11.60
CA GLY A 4 28.61 11.11 10.62
C GLY A 4 29.10 10.72 9.24
N ALA A 5 28.29 10.99 8.22
CA ALA A 5 28.70 10.71 6.86
C ALA A 5 29.81 11.66 6.43
N GLN A 6 30.85 11.11 5.84
CA GLN A 6 31.98 11.86 5.32
C GLN A 6 31.84 11.95 3.80
N PRO A 7 31.65 13.17 3.25
CA PRO A 7 31.69 13.36 1.80
C PRO A 7 33.11 13.07 1.32
N MET A 8 33.25 12.16 0.35
CA MET A 8 34.54 11.85 -0.27
C MET A 8 34.79 12.69 -1.51
N MET A 9 33.75 13.31 -2.06
CA MET A 9 33.81 14.21 -3.20
C MET A 9 32.95 15.45 -2.96
N LYS A 10 33.39 16.57 -3.51
CA LYS A 10 32.59 17.79 -3.65
C LYS A 10 31.64 17.68 -4.86
N PRO A 11 30.51 18.40 -4.88
CA PRO A 11 29.60 18.45 -6.02
C PRO A 11 30.31 18.66 -7.37
N ASP A 12 31.17 19.67 -7.48
CA ASP A 12 31.88 19.98 -8.72
C ASP A 12 32.80 18.84 -9.18
N GLN A 13 33.38 18.07 -8.25
CA GLN A 13 34.20 16.90 -8.58
C GLN A 13 33.34 15.77 -9.15
N LEU A 14 32.10 15.62 -8.66
CA LEU A 14 31.16 14.62 -9.14
C LEU A 14 30.68 14.95 -10.55
N ASP A 15 30.39 16.23 -10.83
CA ASP A 15 29.97 16.69 -12.15
C ASP A 15 31.11 16.49 -13.17
N ASN A 16 32.33 16.87 -12.81
CA ASN A 16 33.52 16.65 -13.63
C ASN A 16 33.78 15.16 -13.87
N TRP A 17 33.58 14.32 -12.85
CA TRP A 17 33.68 12.86 -13.02
C TRP A 17 32.60 12.36 -13.98
N ALA A 18 31.34 12.74 -13.79
CA ALA A 18 30.23 12.27 -14.64
C ALA A 18 30.39 12.67 -16.12
N ALA A 19 31.02 13.82 -16.39
CA ALA A 19 31.33 14.29 -17.73
C ALA A 19 32.42 13.47 -18.43
N ARG A 20 33.35 12.86 -17.67
CA ARG A 20 34.52 12.14 -18.21
C ARG A 20 34.44 10.63 -18.09
N ALA A 21 33.65 10.14 -17.13
CA ALA A 21 33.54 8.72 -16.81
C ALA A 21 32.95 7.93 -17.99
N LEU A 22 33.52 6.75 -18.23
CA LEU A 22 32.98 5.82 -19.21
C LEU A 22 31.71 5.15 -18.67
N PRO A 23 30.75 4.76 -19.52
CA PRO A 23 29.60 3.99 -19.10
C PRO A 23 29.99 2.72 -18.34
N GLY A 24 29.37 2.50 -17.19
CA GLY A 24 29.65 1.37 -16.31
C GLY A 24 30.67 1.68 -15.21
N GLU A 25 31.46 2.74 -15.31
CA GLU A 25 32.37 3.17 -14.25
C GLU A 25 31.60 3.65 -13.03
N ASP A 26 32.15 3.35 -11.85
CA ASP A 26 31.57 3.73 -10.57
C ASP A 26 32.55 4.55 -9.71
N VAL A 27 31.97 5.38 -8.83
CA VAL A 27 32.74 6.14 -7.85
C VAL A 27 31.98 6.25 -6.53
N VAL A 28 32.73 6.16 -5.43
CA VAL A 28 32.19 6.38 -4.07
C VAL A 28 32.19 7.89 -3.81
N TYR A 29 31.00 8.49 -3.68
CA TYR A 29 30.87 9.92 -3.41
C TYR A 29 30.73 10.25 -1.92
N SER A 30 30.30 9.29 -1.10
CA SER A 30 30.12 9.47 0.34
C SER A 30 30.20 8.14 1.08
N THR A 31 30.63 8.20 2.35
CA THR A 31 30.53 7.06 3.28
C THR A 31 29.75 7.45 4.54
N GLY A 32 29.17 6.48 5.24
CA GLY A 32 28.36 6.69 6.45
C GLY A 32 26.85 6.57 6.20
N ALA A 33 26.04 6.94 7.19
CA ALA A 33 24.59 6.63 7.16
C ALA A 33 23.80 7.41 6.09
N ARG A 34 24.18 8.66 5.81
CA ARG A 34 23.46 9.53 4.87
C ARG A 34 24.40 10.57 4.25
N PRO A 35 24.49 10.69 2.92
CA PRO A 35 25.36 11.68 2.30
C PRO A 35 24.97 13.10 2.72
N GLY A 36 25.97 14.00 2.76
CA GLY A 36 25.73 15.43 3.00
C GLY A 36 24.76 16.03 1.98
N GLU A 37 24.02 17.06 2.37
CA GLU A 37 22.92 17.61 1.56
C GLU A 37 23.37 18.10 0.18
N ALA A 38 24.48 18.84 0.11
CA ALA A 38 25.01 19.39 -1.14
C ALA A 38 25.40 18.29 -2.14
N ILE A 39 26.20 17.31 -1.72
CA ILE A 39 26.60 16.20 -2.61
C ILE A 39 25.40 15.31 -2.95
N GLY A 40 24.48 15.09 -2.01
CA GLY A 40 23.25 14.35 -2.26
C GLY A 40 22.29 15.07 -3.22
N ALA A 41 22.29 16.39 -3.27
CA ALA A 41 21.54 17.16 -4.26
C ALA A 41 22.15 17.01 -5.66
N ALA A 42 23.47 17.13 -5.79
CA ALA A 42 24.19 16.96 -7.07
C ALA A 42 23.97 15.55 -7.67
N VAL A 43 24.12 14.49 -6.87
CA VAL A 43 23.86 13.12 -7.31
C VAL A 43 22.42 12.94 -7.81
N ARG A 44 21.44 13.53 -7.11
CA ARG A 44 20.02 13.46 -7.52
C ARG A 44 19.77 14.17 -8.85
N GLN A 45 20.42 15.30 -9.09
CA GLN A 45 20.33 16.02 -10.37
C GLN A 45 20.90 15.17 -11.51
N LEU A 46 22.09 14.59 -11.35
CA LEU A 46 22.69 13.69 -12.36
C LEU A 46 21.84 12.44 -12.61
N HIS A 47 21.22 11.88 -11.56
CA HIS A 47 20.31 10.75 -11.69
C HIS A 47 19.02 11.12 -12.43
N ALA A 48 18.45 12.30 -12.15
CA ALA A 48 17.27 12.82 -12.83
C ALA A 48 17.54 13.10 -14.32
N ALA A 49 18.76 13.52 -14.65
CA ALA A 49 19.24 13.67 -16.03
C ALA A 49 19.52 12.33 -16.74
N GLY A 50 19.39 11.20 -16.04
CA GLY A 50 19.64 9.86 -16.59
C GLY A 50 21.12 9.57 -16.85
N LEU A 51 22.04 10.35 -16.27
CA LEU A 51 23.48 10.20 -16.48
C LEU A 51 24.10 9.15 -15.56
N VAL A 52 23.53 8.96 -14.38
CA VAL A 52 24.05 8.04 -13.36
C VAL A 52 22.95 7.24 -12.69
N THR A 53 23.29 6.06 -12.17
CA THR A 53 22.48 5.31 -11.21
C THR A 53 23.10 5.37 -9.82
N MET A 54 22.27 5.35 -8.78
CA MET A 54 22.74 5.37 -7.39
C MET A 54 22.64 3.97 -6.79
N THR A 55 23.71 3.51 -6.13
CA THR A 55 23.70 2.28 -5.34
C THR A 55 24.36 2.52 -3.98
N SER A 56 24.18 1.59 -3.06
CA SER A 56 24.89 1.65 -1.78
C SER A 56 25.29 0.24 -1.36
N LYS A 57 26.52 0.10 -0.88
CA LYS A 57 27.09 -1.18 -0.43
C LYS A 57 27.64 -1.02 0.97
N ARG A 58 27.45 -2.02 1.83
CA ARG A 58 28.11 -2.07 3.15
C ARG A 58 29.49 -2.71 2.97
N LEU A 59 30.54 -2.01 3.39
CA LEU A 59 31.90 -2.53 3.45
C LEU A 59 32.53 -2.10 4.79
N ASP A 60 33.14 -3.04 5.50
CA ASP A 60 33.83 -2.81 6.78
C ASP A 60 32.94 -2.10 7.82
N GLY A 61 31.66 -2.49 7.90
CA GLY A 61 30.69 -1.91 8.83
C GLY A 61 30.22 -0.49 8.48
N ARG A 62 30.66 0.07 7.35
CA ARG A 62 30.25 1.41 6.87
C ARG A 62 29.46 1.30 5.57
N LEU A 63 28.44 2.14 5.41
CA LEU A 63 27.70 2.25 4.16
C LEU A 63 28.50 3.14 3.20
N ARG A 64 28.77 2.65 2.00
CA ARG A 64 29.36 3.42 0.90
C ARG A 64 28.27 3.75 -0.10
N HIS A 65 28.15 5.03 -0.44
CA HIS A 65 27.24 5.49 -1.47
C HIS A 65 28.01 5.62 -2.77
N ILE A 66 27.56 4.90 -3.78
CA ILE A 66 28.23 4.72 -5.05
C ILE A 66 27.33 5.26 -6.14
N VAL A 67 27.90 6.02 -7.08
CA VAL A 67 27.23 6.34 -8.34
C VAL A 67 27.91 5.59 -9.46
N GLN A 68 27.14 5.15 -10.45
CA GLN A 68 27.65 4.48 -11.64
C GLN A 68 27.17 5.21 -12.89
N ARG A 69 28.07 5.46 -13.84
CA ARG A 69 27.78 6.15 -15.10
C ARG A 69 26.94 5.26 -16.02
N LEU A 70 25.88 5.80 -16.60
CA LEU A 70 25.00 5.10 -17.54
C LEU A 70 25.37 5.38 -19.00
N PRO A 71 25.27 4.40 -19.92
CA PRO A 71 25.47 4.63 -21.36
C PRO A 71 24.28 5.42 -21.93
N ALA A 72 24.41 6.75 -22.01
CA ALA A 72 23.38 7.69 -22.51
C ALA A 72 22.02 7.59 -21.76
N PRO A 73 21.09 8.56 -21.91
CA PRO A 73 19.84 8.51 -21.16
C PRO A 73 19.06 7.29 -21.60
N ARG A 74 18.73 6.40 -20.66
CA ARG A 74 17.82 5.28 -20.94
C ARG A 74 16.56 5.87 -21.59
N ALA A 75 16.21 5.42 -22.79
CA ALA A 75 14.96 5.78 -23.47
C ALA A 75 13.71 5.57 -22.56
N SER A 76 13.82 4.68 -21.57
CA SER A 76 12.80 4.44 -20.55
C SER A 76 12.57 5.55 -19.53
N GLN A 77 13.43 6.59 -19.46
CA GLN A 77 13.16 7.81 -18.70
C GLN A 77 12.54 8.92 -19.57
N GLN A 78 12.96 9.07 -20.82
CA GLN A 78 12.39 10.08 -21.75
C GLN A 78 10.96 9.77 -22.19
N LEU A 79 10.59 8.48 -22.29
CA LEU A 79 9.24 8.05 -22.69
C LEU A 79 8.26 7.82 -21.55
N ARG A 80 8.65 8.07 -20.29
CA ARG A 80 7.65 8.16 -19.22
C ARG A 80 6.93 9.49 -19.35
N LYS A 81 5.98 9.57 -20.30
CA LYS A 81 4.72 10.26 -20.00
C LYS A 81 4.39 9.87 -18.56
N PRO A 82 4.05 10.82 -17.66
CA PRO A 82 3.56 10.46 -16.35
C PRO A 82 2.30 9.63 -16.58
N VAL A 83 2.47 8.31 -16.70
CA VAL A 83 1.39 7.37 -16.52
C VAL A 83 0.86 7.77 -15.15
N PRO A 84 -0.41 8.17 -15.02
CA PRO A 84 -0.98 8.41 -13.71
C PRO A 84 -0.60 7.17 -12.92
N ARG A 85 0.24 7.32 -11.90
CA ARG A 85 0.63 6.18 -11.06
C ARG A 85 -0.70 5.60 -10.66
N GLY A 86 -1.04 4.43 -11.21
CA GLY A 86 -2.28 3.75 -10.86
C GLY A 86 -2.27 3.76 -9.35
N ARG A 87 -3.25 4.47 -8.77
CA ARG A 87 -3.33 4.63 -7.33
C ARG A 87 -3.38 3.20 -6.84
N PHE A 88 -2.29 2.72 -6.23
CA PHE A 88 -2.35 1.48 -5.48
C PHE A 88 -3.32 1.79 -4.35
N THR A 89 -4.61 1.58 -4.61
CA THR A 89 -5.64 1.59 -3.59
C THR A 89 -5.24 0.45 -2.70
N VAL A 90 -4.62 0.81 -1.57
CA VAL A 90 -4.24 -0.10 -0.51
C VAL A 90 -5.42 -1.06 -0.35
N ALA A 91 -5.20 -2.37 -0.46
CA ALA A 91 -6.28 -3.36 -0.31
C ALA A 91 -7.13 -3.15 0.95
N SER A 92 -6.60 -2.41 1.94
CA SER A 92 -7.30 -1.87 3.10
C SER A 92 -8.55 -1.05 2.77
N ASP A 93 -8.52 -0.17 1.76
CA ASP A 93 -9.65 0.71 1.44
C ASP A 93 -10.81 -0.07 0.82
N ASP A 94 -10.52 -1.03 -0.06
CA ASP A 94 -11.55 -1.88 -0.65
C ASP A 94 -12.13 -2.87 0.38
N ALA A 95 -11.29 -3.44 1.24
CA ALA A 95 -11.74 -4.27 2.35
C ALA A 95 -12.63 -3.49 3.33
N LYS A 96 -12.25 -2.25 3.68
CA LYS A 96 -13.07 -1.36 4.52
C LYS A 96 -14.37 -0.96 3.83
N ARG A 97 -14.32 -0.63 2.54
CA ARG A 97 -15.51 -0.27 1.74
C ARG A 97 -16.51 -1.41 1.68
N THR A 98 -16.04 -2.61 1.32
CA THR A 98 -16.89 -3.80 1.23
C THR A 98 -17.45 -4.21 2.61
N MET A 99 -16.67 -4.07 3.69
CA MET A 99 -17.16 -4.31 5.05
C MET A 99 -18.25 -3.31 5.46
N ARG A 100 -18.08 -2.02 5.14
CA ARG A 100 -19.12 -1.00 5.36
C ARG A 100 -20.39 -1.28 4.56
N ALA A 101 -20.25 -1.74 3.31
CA ALA A 101 -21.37 -2.10 2.46
C ALA A 101 -22.17 -3.29 3.04
N VAL A 102 -21.49 -4.35 3.51
CA VAL A 102 -22.15 -5.47 4.20
C VAL A 102 -22.93 -4.99 5.43
N LEU A 103 -22.32 -4.14 6.27
CA LEU A 103 -23.02 -3.58 7.43
C LEU A 103 -24.25 -2.75 7.03
N GLN A 104 -24.16 -1.99 5.92
CA GLN A 104 -25.28 -1.19 5.43
C GLN A 104 -26.45 -2.06 4.95
N VAL A 105 -26.18 -3.20 4.30
CA VAL A 105 -27.21 -4.16 3.91
C VAL A 105 -27.93 -4.70 5.14
N LEU A 106 -27.18 -5.13 6.15
CA LEU A 106 -27.75 -5.63 7.41
C LEU A 106 -28.56 -4.57 8.15
N ARG A 107 -28.07 -3.32 8.20
CA ARG A 107 -28.80 -2.18 8.78
C ARG A 107 -30.11 -1.91 8.06
N ARG A 108 -30.14 -1.99 6.73
CA ARG A 108 -31.36 -1.79 5.95
C ARG A 108 -32.39 -2.89 6.24
N ALA A 109 -31.96 -4.15 6.26
CA ALA A 109 -32.84 -5.27 6.61
C ALA A 109 -33.39 -5.11 8.03
N ALA A 110 -32.54 -4.79 9.01
CA ALA A 110 -32.95 -4.57 10.40
C ALA A 110 -33.92 -3.37 10.53
N LYS A 111 -33.63 -2.25 9.85
CA LYS A 111 -34.52 -1.07 9.86
C LYS A 111 -35.88 -1.35 9.25
N ARG A 112 -35.96 -2.23 8.24
CA ARG A 112 -37.21 -2.61 7.57
C ARG A 112 -37.93 -3.78 8.25
N GLY A 113 -37.37 -4.35 9.32
CA GLY A 113 -37.92 -5.56 9.93
C GLY A 113 -37.96 -6.77 8.98
N GLU A 114 -37.05 -6.79 8.01
CA GLU A 114 -36.94 -7.89 7.05
C GLU A 114 -36.17 -9.06 7.68
N PRO A 115 -36.38 -10.30 7.17
CA PRO A 115 -35.53 -11.43 7.52
C PRO A 115 -34.07 -11.14 7.21
N CYS A 116 -33.13 -11.70 7.99
CA CYS A 116 -31.72 -11.53 7.68
C CYS A 116 -31.42 -12.12 6.29
N PRO A 117 -30.74 -11.36 5.41
CA PRO A 117 -30.29 -11.90 4.14
C PRO A 117 -29.23 -12.99 4.35
N THR A 118 -29.27 -14.00 3.50
CA THR A 118 -28.29 -15.09 3.45
C THR A 118 -26.93 -14.55 2.98
N ASN A 119 -25.86 -15.29 3.26
CA ASN A 119 -24.51 -14.88 2.82
C ASN A 119 -24.42 -14.78 1.28
N ALA A 120 -25.17 -15.60 0.54
CA ALA A 120 -25.23 -15.53 -0.92
C ALA A 120 -25.95 -14.26 -1.41
N GLU A 121 -27.07 -13.88 -0.77
CA GLU A 121 -27.78 -12.63 -1.06
C GLU A 121 -26.91 -11.41 -0.74
N ILE A 122 -26.22 -11.41 0.40
CA ILE A 122 -25.29 -10.33 0.78
C ILE A 122 -24.16 -10.21 -0.25
N ALA A 123 -23.58 -11.34 -0.66
CA ALA A 123 -22.52 -11.34 -1.67
C ALA A 123 -23.00 -10.71 -2.98
N ARG A 124 -24.20 -11.10 -3.45
CA ARG A 124 -24.81 -10.54 -4.67
C ARG A 124 -25.07 -9.04 -4.55
N ILE A 125 -25.63 -8.57 -3.44
CA ILE A 125 -25.97 -7.16 -3.23
C ILE A 125 -24.71 -6.28 -3.15
N VAL A 126 -23.64 -6.78 -2.52
CA VAL A 126 -22.39 -6.02 -2.31
C VAL A 126 -21.41 -6.17 -3.48
N GLY A 127 -21.61 -7.13 -4.38
CA GLY A 127 -20.68 -7.43 -5.47
C GLY A 127 -19.46 -8.20 -5.01
N LEU A 128 -19.61 -9.08 -4.02
CA LEU A 128 -18.54 -9.97 -3.56
C LEU A 128 -18.45 -11.22 -4.45
N LYS A 129 -17.26 -11.82 -4.48
CA LYS A 129 -16.98 -13.03 -5.27
C LYS A 129 -17.93 -14.19 -4.94
N ASP A 130 -18.17 -14.45 -3.66
CA ASP A 130 -18.92 -15.62 -3.19
C ASP A 130 -19.49 -15.44 -1.78
N ALA A 131 -20.29 -16.41 -1.35
CA ALA A 131 -20.87 -16.46 -0.01
C ALA A 131 -19.82 -16.58 1.11
N ALA A 132 -18.65 -17.16 0.83
CA ALA A 132 -17.56 -17.28 1.81
C ALA A 132 -16.95 -15.90 2.13
N ALA A 133 -16.77 -15.06 1.11
CA ALA A 133 -16.31 -13.68 1.25
C ALA A 133 -17.28 -12.81 2.05
N ALA A 134 -18.59 -13.06 1.93
CA ALA A 134 -19.61 -12.44 2.77
C ALA A 134 -19.55 -12.96 4.22
N SER A 135 -19.49 -14.27 4.41
CA SER A 135 -19.37 -14.92 5.73
C SER A 135 -18.17 -14.41 6.51
N TYR A 136 -17.01 -14.30 5.86
CA TYR A 136 -15.80 -13.73 6.45
C TYR A 136 -16.03 -12.32 6.98
N ARG A 137 -16.66 -11.45 6.19
CA ARG A 137 -16.94 -10.05 6.58
C ARG A 137 -17.97 -9.97 7.72
N VAL A 138 -19.00 -10.81 7.71
CA VAL A 138 -19.96 -10.90 8.81
C VAL A 138 -19.25 -11.31 10.11
N ARG A 139 -18.40 -12.34 10.08
CA ARG A 139 -17.59 -12.74 11.25
C ARG A 139 -16.68 -11.62 11.75
N ARG A 140 -16.09 -10.84 10.83
CA ARG A 140 -15.27 -9.66 11.19
C ARG A 140 -16.10 -8.56 11.84
N LEU A 141 -17.33 -8.33 11.39
CA LEU A 141 -18.25 -7.37 12.01
C LEU A 141 -18.69 -7.81 13.42
N VAL A 142 -18.92 -9.12 13.62
CA VAL A 142 -19.19 -9.70 14.96
C VAL A 142 -17.98 -9.52 15.87
N LYS A 143 -16.79 -9.93 15.41
CA LYS A 143 -15.54 -9.78 16.18
C LYS A 143 -15.23 -8.32 16.52
N GLY A 144 -15.60 -7.40 15.63
CA GLY A 144 -15.46 -5.95 15.84
C GLY A 144 -16.57 -5.32 16.68
N GLY A 145 -17.55 -6.10 17.17
CA GLY A 145 -18.66 -5.61 17.99
C GLY A 145 -19.68 -4.74 17.25
N ALA A 146 -19.65 -4.71 15.91
CA ALA A 146 -20.57 -3.89 15.12
C ALA A 146 -21.97 -4.51 15.02
N ILE A 147 -22.03 -5.84 15.13
CA ILE A 147 -23.27 -6.63 15.07
C ILE A 147 -23.18 -7.82 16.05
N VAL A 148 -24.32 -8.29 16.50
CA VAL A 148 -24.48 -9.56 17.22
C VAL A 148 -25.34 -10.48 16.34
N VAL A 149 -24.96 -11.75 16.23
CA VAL A 149 -25.67 -12.74 15.43
C VAL A 149 -26.19 -13.82 16.37
N GLU A 150 -27.49 -14.06 16.33
CA GLU A 150 -28.15 -15.18 17.00
C GLU A 150 -28.57 -16.20 15.94
N GLU A 151 -28.22 -17.46 16.18
CA GLU A 151 -28.62 -18.59 15.34
C GLU A 151 -29.59 -19.47 16.15
N PRO A 152 -30.91 -19.16 16.15
CA PRO A 152 -31.86 -19.82 17.03
C PRO A 152 -32.12 -21.30 16.68
N SER A 153 -31.99 -21.69 15.40
CA SER A 153 -32.16 -23.08 14.94
C SER A 153 -31.65 -23.24 13.50
N PRO A 154 -31.17 -24.44 13.08
CA PRO A 154 -30.75 -24.71 11.69
C PRO A 154 -31.85 -24.50 10.64
N LEU A 155 -33.12 -24.49 11.06
CA LEU A 155 -34.31 -24.32 10.22
C LEU A 155 -34.81 -22.86 10.21
N GLU A 156 -34.14 -21.96 10.91
CA GLU A 156 -34.51 -20.56 11.02
C GLU A 156 -33.39 -19.65 10.49
N ARG A 157 -33.77 -18.54 9.86
CA ARG A 157 -32.83 -17.51 9.46
C ARG A 157 -32.24 -16.87 10.72
N ARG A 158 -30.92 -16.68 10.69
CA ARG A 158 -30.19 -15.96 11.75
C ARG A 158 -30.81 -14.58 12.02
N VAL A 159 -30.77 -14.16 13.27
CA VAL A 159 -31.17 -12.80 13.68
C VAL A 159 -29.90 -11.99 13.89
N VAL A 160 -29.85 -10.81 13.28
CA VAL A 160 -28.74 -9.88 13.44
C VAL A 160 -29.21 -8.64 14.16
N THR A 161 -28.56 -8.33 15.27
CA THR A 161 -28.77 -7.09 16.03
C THR A 161 -27.62 -6.13 15.74
N ILE A 162 -27.95 -4.91 15.33
CA ILE A 162 -26.99 -3.85 15.06
C ILE A 162 -26.62 -3.19 16.39
N ALA A 163 -25.39 -3.37 16.86
CA ALA A 163 -24.96 -2.92 18.18
C ALA A 163 -25.16 -1.40 18.40
N ALA A 164 -24.91 -0.60 17.35
CA ALA A 164 -25.01 0.85 17.43
C ALA A 164 -26.45 1.39 17.58
N THR A 165 -27.47 0.63 17.15
CA THR A 165 -28.86 1.12 17.12
C THR A 165 -29.85 0.21 17.83
N GLY A 166 -29.42 -0.98 18.28
CA GLY A 166 -30.31 -2.02 18.80
C GLY A 166 -31.30 -2.60 17.78
N ALA A 167 -31.24 -2.15 16.53
CA ALA A 167 -32.17 -2.61 15.50
C ALA A 167 -31.88 -4.08 15.14
N GLN A 168 -32.93 -4.88 15.04
CA GLN A 168 -32.83 -6.32 14.80
C GLN A 168 -33.57 -6.74 13.54
N THR A 169 -33.00 -7.70 12.81
CA THR A 169 -33.72 -8.35 11.70
C THR A 169 -34.82 -9.27 12.23
N ARG A 170 -35.86 -9.52 11.45
CA ARG A 170 -36.97 -10.39 11.86
C ARG A 170 -36.55 -11.87 11.84
N ARG A 171 -37.06 -12.65 12.79
CA ARG A 171 -37.02 -14.12 12.74
C ARG A 171 -37.91 -14.62 11.59
N ALA A 172 -37.34 -15.45 10.73
CA ALA A 172 -38.10 -16.10 9.66
C ALA A 172 -37.64 -17.55 9.55
N LYS A 173 -38.57 -18.45 9.21
CA LYS A 173 -38.24 -19.82 8.83
C LYS A 173 -37.52 -19.80 7.47
N LEU A 174 -36.58 -20.73 7.28
CA LEU A 174 -35.80 -20.87 6.05
C LEU A 174 -36.68 -21.24 4.85
#